data_AF-A0AAU9MJ51-F1
#
_entry.id   AF-A0AAU9MJ51-F1
#
_cell.length_a   1.000
_cell.length_b   1.000
_cell.length_c   1.000
_cell.angle_alpha   90.00
_cell.angle_beta   90.00
_cell.angle_gamma   90.00
#
_symmetry.space_group_name_H-M   'P 1'
#
loop_
_entity.id
_entity.type
_entity.pdbx_description
1 polymer ?
#
loop_
_entity_poly.entity_id
_entity_poly.type
_entity_poly.pdbx_seq_one_letter_code
_entity_poly.pdbx_strand_id
1 'polypeptide(L)' 'MCTNSVQGKTWCVAQSQATEPKLQQVLDYRCGQLDCKEIQPGGSCFNPNTVRNHASYAIDLNFQINGIF' A
#
# COMPACT_ATOMS: atom_id res chain seq x y z
N MET A 1 -5.28 6.45 -4.01
CA MET A 1 -6.69 6.65 -4.39
C MET A 1 -7.50 5.54 -3.78
N CYS A 2 -8.57 5.89 -3.07
CA CYS A 2 -9.45 4.93 -2.43
C CYS A 2 -10.67 4.71 -3.30
N THR A 3 -10.99 3.45 -3.56
CA THR A 3 -12.19 3.05 -4.30
C THR A 3 -13.15 2.40 -3.32
N ASN A 4 -14.41 2.82 -3.34
CA ASN A 4 -15.44 2.08 -2.62
C ASN A 4 -15.84 0.87 -3.48
N SER A 5 -15.55 -0.33 -3.01
CA SER A 5 -15.99 -1.55 -3.67
C SER A 5 -17.48 -1.73 -3.45
N VAL A 6 -18.18 -2.35 -4.41
CA VAL A 6 -19.64 -2.60 -4.40
C VAL A 6 -20.10 -3.36 -3.15
N GLN A 7 -19.19 -4.04 -2.44
CA GLN A 7 -19.45 -4.75 -1.18
C GLN A 7 -19.30 -3.89 0.09
N GLY A 8 -19.15 -2.57 -0.01
CA GLY A 8 -18.99 -1.67 1.14
C GLY A 8 -17.58 -1.69 1.77
N LYS A 9 -16.61 -2.36 1.13
CA LYS A 9 -15.20 -2.31 1.50
C LYS A 9 -14.50 -1.20 0.71
N THR A 10 -14.03 -0.18 1.42
CA THR A 10 -13.13 0.83 0.84
C THR A 10 -11.72 0.24 0.78
N TRP A 11 -11.11 0.27 -0.40
CA TRP A 11 -9.72 -0.17 -0.61
C TRP A 11 -8.90 0.98 -1.19
N CYS A 12 -7.71 1.20 -0.66
CA CYS A 12 -6.85 2.34 -1.04
C CYS A 12 -5.56 1.87 -1.72
N VAL A 13 -5.41 2.20 -3.00
CA VAL A 13 -4.19 1.87 -3.79
C VAL A 13 -3.33 3.09 -4.08
N ALA A 14 -2.07 2.86 -4.48
CA ALA A 14 -1.21 3.88 -5.03
C ALA A 14 -1.87 4.59 -6.23
N GLN A 15 -1.68 5.90 -6.34
CA GLN A 15 -2.19 6.66 -7.49
C GLN A 15 -1.49 6.22 -8.78
N SER A 16 -2.25 6.08 -9.85
CA SER A 16 -1.74 5.66 -11.16
C SER A 16 -0.81 6.67 -11.83
N GLN A 17 -0.88 7.94 -11.42
CA GLN A 17 0.01 9.01 -11.91
C GLN A 17 1.15 9.36 -10.94
N ALA A 18 1.22 8.70 -9.79
CA ALA A 18 2.34 8.91 -8.87
C ALA A 18 3.62 8.33 -9.46
N THR A 19 4.71 9.10 -9.34
CA THR A 19 6.04 8.68 -9.75
C THR A 19 6.59 7.63 -8.78
N GLU A 20 7.40 6.69 -9.27
CA GLU A 20 8.02 5.66 -8.42
C GLU A 20 8.76 6.21 -7.20
N PRO A 21 9.55 7.31 -7.28
CA PRO A 21 10.22 7.87 -6.10
C PRO A 21 9.22 8.34 -5.02
N LYS A 22 8.07 8.88 -5.44
CA LYS A 22 7.02 9.30 -4.52
C LYS A 22 6.36 8.09 -3.87
N LEU A 23 6.14 7.02 -4.63
CA LEU A 23 5.58 5.77 -4.12
C LEU A 23 6.52 5.08 -3.14
N GLN A 24 7.83 5.08 -3.42
CA GLN A 24 8.84 4.53 -2.52
C GLN A 24 8.88 5.31 -1.21
N GLN A 25 8.86 6.65 -1.27
CA GLN A 25 8.82 7.48 -0.07
C GLN A 25 7.59 7.19 0.81
N VAL A 26 6.42 7.02 0.20
CA VAL A 26 5.19 6.67 0.93
C VAL A 26 5.29 5.26 1.50
N LEU A 27 5.80 4.30 0.72
CA LEU A 27 6.01 2.93 1.16
C LEU A 27 6.93 2.88 2.38
N ASP A 28 8.10 3.51 2.31
CA ASP A 28 9.08 3.54 3.41
C ASP A 28 8.50 4.21 4.67
N TYR A 29 7.76 5.31 4.49
CA TYR A 29 7.09 6.01 5.59
C TYR A 29 6.02 5.14 6.25
N ARG A 30 5.16 4.49 5.46
CA ARG A 30 4.09 3.62 5.98
C ARG A 30 4.66 2.39 6.64
N CYS A 31 5.69 1.75 6.07
CA CYS A 31 6.35 0.60 6.66
C CYS A 31 7.18 0.92 7.91
N GLY A 32 7.54 2.19 8.14
CA GLY A 32 8.09 2.63 9.41
C GLY A 32 7.04 2.66 10.54
N GLN A 33 5.75 2.70 10.20
CA GLN A 33 4.64 2.76 11.17
C GLN A 33 3.81 1.47 11.21
N LEU A 34 3.82 0.68 10.13
CA LEU A 34 3.01 -0.51 9.91
C LEU A 34 3.88 -1.73 9.65
N ASP A 35 3.34 -2.91 9.90
CA ASP A 35 4.03 -4.16 9.64
C ASP A 35 3.94 -4.56 8.16
N CYS A 36 4.94 -4.18 7.36
CA CYS A 36 5.02 -4.50 5.94
C CYS A 36 5.66 -5.87 5.64
N LYS A 37 5.78 -6.80 6.61
CA LYS A 37 6.46 -8.09 6.41
C LYS A 37 5.98 -8.88 5.18
N GLU A 38 4.70 -8.82 4.84
CA GLU A 38 4.16 -9.56 3.70
C GLU A 38 4.68 -9.06 2.35
N ILE A 39 5.04 -7.78 2.23
CA ILE A 39 5.55 -7.18 0.99
C ILE A 39 7.07 -7.01 0.99
N GLN A 40 7.75 -7.34 2.09
CA GLN A 40 9.21 -7.33 2.18
C GLN A 40 9.81 -8.58 1.50
N PRO A 41 11.12 -8.58 1.16
CA PRO A 41 11.79 -9.76 0.62
C PRO A 41 11.55 -10.99 1.50
N GLY A 42 10.97 -12.05 0.93
CA GLY A 42 10.58 -13.27 1.65
C GLY A 42 9.16 -13.28 2.20
N GLY A 43 8.39 -12.20 2.02
CA GLY A 43 6.98 -12.13 2.35
C GLY A 43 6.07 -12.82 1.33
N SER A 44 4.87 -13.19 1.78
CA SER A 44 3.81 -13.84 0.99
C SER A 44 3.33 -13.01 -0.20
N CYS A 45 3.34 -11.68 -0.06
CA CYS A 45 2.90 -10.69 -1.05
C CYS A 45 4.06 -9.91 -1.67
N PHE A 46 5.30 -10.42 -1.59
CA PHE A 46 6.46 -9.76 -2.20
C PHE A 46 6.34 -9.69 -3.74
N ASN A 47 5.79 -10.73 -4.37
CA ASN A 47 5.64 -10.79 -5.82
C ASN A 47 4.22 -10.46 -6.27
N PRO A 48 4.06 -9.65 -7.33
CA PRO A 48 5.11 -8.96 -8.13
C PRO A 48 5.87 -7.85 -7.39
N ASN A 49 7.20 -7.91 -7.41
CA ASN A 49 8.12 -6.94 -6.78
C ASN A 49 8.15 -5.61 -7.53
N THR A 50 7.09 -4.82 -7.38
CA THR A 50 7.03 -3.44 -7.89
C THR A 50 6.69 -2.49 -6.76
N VAL A 51 7.34 -1.33 -6.77
CA VAL A 51 7.12 -0.26 -5.78
C VAL A 51 5.65 0.13 -5.71
N ARG A 52 4.95 0.16 -6.84
CA ARG A 52 3.51 0.47 -6.89
C ARG A 52 2.66 -0.55 -6.14
N ASN A 53 2.93 -1.84 -6.30
CA ASN A 53 2.12 -2.87 -5.67
C ASN A 53 2.37 -2.92 -4.16
N HIS A 54 3.64 -2.82 -3.77
CA HIS A 54 4.02 -2.70 -2.36
C HIS A 54 3.43 -1.44 -1.72
N ALA A 55 3.54 -0.27 -2.38
CA ALA A 55 2.93 0.97 -1.90
C ALA A 55 1.41 0.87 -1.81
N SER A 56 0.75 0.21 -2.77
CA SER A 56 -0.70 -0.01 -2.74
C SER A 56 -1.11 -0.84 -1.55
N TYR A 57 -0.38 -1.91 -1.24
CA TYR A 57 -0.62 -2.73 -0.07
C TYR A 57 -0.42 -1.94 1.23
N ALA A 58 0.67 -1.18 1.34
CA ALA A 58 0.95 -0.39 2.53
C ALA A 58 -0.09 0.73 2.77
N ILE A 59 -0.56 1.38 1.70
CA ILE A 59 -1.63 2.39 1.77
C ILE A 59 -2.95 1.74 2.20
N ASP A 60 -3.28 0.58 1.64
CA ASP A 60 -4.51 -0.11 1.98
C ASP A 60 -4.50 -0.59 3.43
N LEU A 61 -3.41 -1.22 3.85
CA LEU A 61 -3.21 -1.67 5.23
C LEU A 61 -3.35 -0.50 6.22
N ASN A 62 -2.78 0.66 5.90
CA ASN A 62 -2.96 1.87 6.71
C ASN A 62 -4.43 2.26 6.85
N PHE A 63 -5.18 2.20 5.75
CA PHE A 63 -6.58 2.54 5.76
C PHE A 63 -7.42 1.53 6.55
N GLN A 64 -7.14 0.24 6.43
CA GLN A 64 -7.84 -0.80 7.19
C GLN A 64 -7.57 -0.71 8.70
N ILE A 65 -6.34 -0.38 9.10
CA ILE A 65 -5.95 -0.32 10.52
C ILE A 65 -6.34 1.01 11.15
N ASN A 66 -6.00 2.13 10.50
CA ASN A 66 -6.11 3.46 11.09
C ASN A 66 -7.37 4.21 10.61
N GLY A 67 -8.03 3.78 9.54
CA GLY A 67 -9.16 4.49 8.95
C GLY A 67 -8.81 5.84 8.31
N ILE A 68 -7.52 6.11 8.08
CA ILE A 68 -6.99 7.41 7.65
C ILE A 68 -6.18 7.25 6.35
N PHE A 69 -6.35 8.21 5.44
CA PHE A 69 -5.63 8.30 4.16
C PHE A 69 -4.28 9.02 4.30
#